data_AF-A0AAQ3NEQ3-F1
#
_entry.id   AF-A0AAQ3NEQ3-F1
#
_cell.length_a   1.000
_cell.length_b   1.000
_cell.length_c   1.000
_cell.angle_alpha   90.00
_cell.angle_beta   90.00
_cell.angle_gamma   90.00
#
_symmetry.space_group_name_H-M   'P 1'
#
loop_
_entity.id
_entity.type
_entity.pdbx_description
1 polymer ?
#
loop_
_entity_poly.entity_id
_entity_poly.type
_entity_poly.pdbx_seq_one_letter_code
_entity_poly.pdbx_strand_id
1 'polypeptide(L)'
;MKEGENVLDPQLWHACVGGMVQMPKVNSKVFYFPQGHAEHAHTTIDLRVPPHILCNVEAVKFMVDPKTDEVFAKLSLVPLRNSELGPDAEGGADVAEASEKPASFAKTLMKSDANNGGRFSVSRYCAETIFPRLDYSAEPPVQKVVAKDVQGETWRF
;
A
#
# COMPACT_ATOMS: atom_id res chain seq x y z
N MET A 1 3.93 12.71 -24.77
CA MET A 1 2.87 12.57 -23.75
C MET A 1 3.61 12.27 -22.46
N LYS A 2 3.59 13.19 -21.48
CA LYS A 2 4.40 13.00 -20.25
C LYS A 2 3.76 11.85 -19.47
N GLU A 3 4.46 10.73 -19.34
CA GLU A 3 4.17 9.71 -18.34
C GLU A 3 4.22 10.41 -16.97
N GLY A 4 3.06 10.84 -16.47
CA GLY A 4 2.94 11.18 -15.06
C GLY A 4 3.21 9.90 -14.31
N GLU A 5 4.23 9.88 -13.45
CA GLU A 5 4.47 8.73 -12.60
C GLU A 5 3.15 8.37 -11.89
N ASN A 6 2.66 7.13 -12.04
CA ASN A 6 1.44 6.62 -11.39
C ASN A 6 1.65 6.48 -9.87
N VAL A 7 1.94 7.60 -9.21
CA VAL A 7 2.21 7.67 -7.78
C VAL A 7 0.89 7.68 -7.04
N LEU A 8 0.70 6.67 -6.20
CA LEU A 8 -0.50 6.51 -5.37
C LEU A 8 -0.35 7.27 -4.06
N ASP A 9 -1.47 7.77 -3.52
CA ASP A 9 -1.51 8.28 -2.16
C ASP A 9 -1.05 7.17 -1.17
N PRO A 10 -0.10 7.45 -0.25
CA PRO A 10 0.43 6.45 0.66
C PRO A 10 -0.64 5.75 1.51
N GLN A 11 -1.67 6.49 1.94
CA GLN A 11 -2.71 5.92 2.80
C GLN A 11 -3.60 4.97 2.01
N LEU A 12 -3.98 5.35 0.78
CA LEU A 12 -4.72 4.48 -0.14
C LEU A 12 -3.91 3.22 -0.47
N TRP A 13 -2.61 3.38 -0.77
CA TRP A 13 -1.72 2.24 -1.04
C TRP A 13 -1.68 1.26 0.14
N HIS A 14 -1.50 1.77 1.37
CA HIS A 14 -1.50 0.96 2.59
C HIS A 14 -2.84 0.26 2.86
N ALA A 15 -3.97 0.91 2.54
CA ALA A 15 -5.28 0.28 2.64
C ALA A 15 -5.44 -0.89 1.64
N CYS A 16 -4.84 -0.80 0.45
CA CYS A 16 -4.88 -1.84 -0.57
C CYS A 16 -3.98 -3.06 -0.26
N VAL A 17 -2.74 -2.84 0.21
CA VAL A 17 -1.80 -3.95 0.49
C VAL A 17 -2.11 -4.71 1.78
N GLY A 18 -2.95 -4.15 2.65
CA GLY A 18 -3.39 -4.77 3.89
C GLY A 18 -2.46 -4.55 5.09
N GLY A 19 -2.95 -4.92 6.27
CA GLY A 19 -2.36 -4.50 7.55
C GLY A 19 -1.02 -5.12 7.94
N MET A 20 -0.57 -6.17 7.24
CA MET A 20 0.69 -6.88 7.53
C MET A 20 1.92 -6.25 6.86
N VAL A 21 1.71 -5.40 5.85
CA VAL A 21 2.81 -4.80 5.10
C VAL A 21 3.39 -3.60 5.85
N GLN A 22 4.70 -3.59 6.03
CA GLN A 22 5.46 -2.48 6.58
C GLN A 22 6.48 -2.00 5.56
N MET A 23 6.56 -0.69 5.38
CA MET A 23 7.50 -0.06 4.45
C MET A 23 8.64 0.59 5.23
N PRO A 24 9.90 0.44 4.78
CA PRO A 24 11.02 1.09 5.44
C PRO A 24 10.92 2.61 5.26
N LYS A 25 11.40 3.37 6.25
CA LYS A 25 11.47 4.83 6.16
C LYS A 25 12.55 5.24 5.14
N VAL A 26 12.35 6.34 4.43
CA VAL A 26 13.42 6.95 3.64
C VAL A 26 14.57 7.35 4.58
N ASN A 27 15.81 7.17 4.12
CA ASN A 27 17.06 7.31 4.88
C ASN A 27 17.27 6.28 6.01
N SER A 28 16.45 5.23 6.08
CA SER A 28 16.70 4.10 6.98
C SER A 28 17.70 3.11 6.37
N LYS A 29 18.41 2.38 7.23
CA LYS A 29 19.29 1.27 6.81
C LYS A 29 18.49 -0.02 6.75
N VAL A 30 18.63 -0.76 5.67
CA VAL A 30 17.96 -2.06 5.45
C VAL A 30 18.94 -3.09 4.88
N PHE A 31 18.67 -4.37 5.11
CA PHE A 31 19.32 -5.44 4.37
C PHE A 31 18.48 -5.82 3.16
N TYR A 32 19.06 -5.71 1.97
CA TYR A 32 18.50 -6.27 0.75
C TYR A 32 18.95 -7.73 0.60
N PHE A 33 17.99 -8.63 0.35
CA PHE A 33 18.23 -10.06 0.16
C PHE A 33 17.98 -10.43 -1.32
N PRO A 34 19.03 -10.58 -2.14
CA PRO A 34 18.88 -10.89 -3.57
C PRO A 34 18.10 -12.19 -3.83
N GLN A 35 18.25 -13.19 -2.97
CA GLN A 35 17.50 -14.45 -3.08
C GLN A 35 15.99 -14.25 -2.89
N GLY A 36 15.57 -13.45 -1.91
CA GLY A 36 14.15 -13.16 -1.68
C GLY A 36 13.53 -12.36 -2.83
N HIS A 37 14.29 -11.43 -3.42
CA HIS A 37 13.86 -10.77 -4.66
C HIS A 37 13.67 -11.77 -5.80
N ALA A 38 14.63 -12.69 -5.98
CA ALA A 38 14.58 -13.70 -7.03
C ALA A 38 13.35 -14.61 -6.91
N GLU A 39 13.06 -15.05 -5.68
CA GLU A 39 11.87 -15.83 -5.34
C GLU A 39 10.59 -15.08 -5.71
N HIS A 40 10.46 -13.82 -5.30
CA HIS A 40 9.29 -13.00 -5.62
C HIS A 40 9.14 -12.74 -7.13
N ALA A 41 10.24 -12.44 -7.82
CA ALA A 41 10.26 -12.20 -9.26
C ALA A 41 10.22 -13.47 -10.12
N HIS A 42 10.14 -14.66 -9.49
CA HIS A 42 10.17 -15.96 -10.17
C HIS A 42 11.36 -16.12 -11.14
N THR A 43 12.54 -15.62 -10.72
CA THR A 43 13.78 -15.66 -11.49
C THR A 43 14.88 -16.41 -10.73
N THR A 44 15.93 -16.81 -11.45
CA THR A 44 17.15 -17.36 -10.85
C THR A 44 18.20 -16.27 -10.65
N ILE A 45 19.07 -16.44 -9.65
CA ILE A 45 20.22 -15.57 -9.42
C ILE A 45 21.53 -16.34 -9.51
N ASP A 46 22.60 -15.64 -9.90
CA ASP A 46 23.96 -16.16 -9.78
C ASP A 46 24.33 -16.30 -8.30
N LEU A 47 24.80 -17.48 -7.90
CA LEU A 47 25.25 -17.78 -6.54
C LEU A 47 26.49 -16.97 -6.12
N ARG A 48 27.11 -16.25 -7.05
CA ARG A 48 28.24 -15.33 -6.78
C ARG A 48 27.80 -14.02 -6.11
N VAL A 49 26.50 -13.72 -6.05
CA VAL A 49 25.98 -12.52 -5.37
C VAL A 49 25.99 -12.74 -3.85
N PRO A 50 26.39 -11.75 -3.03
CA PRO A 50 26.29 -11.86 -1.58
C PRO A 50 24.85 -12.18 -1.11
N PRO A 51 24.67 -12.97 -0.05
CA PRO A 51 23.34 -13.37 0.43
C PRO A 51 22.49 -12.19 0.96
N HIS A 52 23.16 -11.12 1.37
CA HIS A 52 22.56 -9.88 1.83
C HIS A 52 23.49 -8.70 1.51
N ILE A 53 22.89 -7.52 1.31
CA ILE A 53 23.58 -6.27 1.04
C ILE A 53 23.00 -5.19 1.95
N LEU A 54 23.84 -4.55 2.76
CA LEU A 54 23.41 -3.41 3.59
C LEU A 54 23.22 -2.18 2.68
N CYS A 55 22.05 -1.56 2.76
CA CYS A 55 21.69 -0.43 1.93
C CYS A 55 21.09 0.71 2.76
N ASN A 56 21.25 1.94 2.29
CA ASN A 56 20.40 3.06 2.68
C ASN A 56 19.20 3.16 1.74
N VAL A 57 18.00 3.43 2.28
CA VAL A 57 16.79 3.67 1.48
C VAL A 57 16.80 5.11 0.99
N GLU A 58 17.04 5.32 -0.30
CA GLU A 58 17.06 6.67 -0.90
C GLU A 58 15.65 7.18 -1.21
N ALA A 59 14.76 6.30 -1.67
CA ALA A 59 13.39 6.65 -1.97
C ALA A 59 12.45 5.46 -1.85
N VAL A 60 11.19 5.74 -1.50
CA VAL A 60 10.06 4.81 -1.57
C VAL A 60 8.97 5.49 -2.38
N LYS A 61 8.55 4.88 -3.49
CA LYS A 61 7.42 5.34 -4.31
C LYS A 61 6.31 4.29 -4.29
N PHE A 62 5.09 4.71 -4.00
CA PHE A 62 3.90 3.89 -4.06
C PHE A 62 3.31 3.96 -5.46
N MET A 63 3.09 2.82 -6.08
CA MET A 63 2.73 2.72 -7.49
C MET A 63 1.54 1.79 -7.69
N VAL A 64 0.91 1.92 -8.84
CA VAL A 64 -0.17 1.05 -9.31
C VAL A 64 0.08 0.65 -10.76
N ASP A 65 -0.17 -0.62 -11.08
CA ASP A 65 -0.20 -1.10 -12.45
C ASP A 65 -1.48 -0.59 -13.15
N PRO A 66 -1.37 0.14 -14.27
CA PRO A 66 -2.50 0.80 -14.91
C PRO A 66 -3.49 -0.16 -15.59
N LYS A 67 -3.20 -1.46 -15.66
CA LYS A 67 -4.03 -2.47 -16.32
C LYS A 67 -4.68 -3.43 -15.34
N THR A 68 -3.99 -3.74 -14.24
CA THR A 68 -4.43 -4.78 -13.28
C THR A 68 -4.91 -4.22 -11.96
N ASP A 69 -4.74 -2.91 -11.71
CA ASP A 69 -4.95 -2.26 -10.41
C ASP A 69 -4.06 -2.83 -9.29
N GLU A 70 -3.03 -3.61 -9.64
CA GLU A 70 -2.08 -4.14 -8.69
C GLU A 70 -1.21 -3.02 -8.11
N VAL A 71 -1.23 -2.88 -6.79
CA VAL A 71 -0.41 -1.89 -6.08
C VAL A 71 0.95 -2.47 -5.73
N PHE A 72 2.02 -1.69 -5.94
CA PHE A 72 3.39 -2.10 -5.63
C PHE A 72 4.23 -0.92 -5.13
N ALA A 73 5.38 -1.20 -4.52
CA ALA A 73 6.31 -0.17 -4.08
C ALA A 73 7.62 -0.27 -4.86
N LYS A 74 8.15 0.88 -5.29
CA LYS A 74 9.48 1.01 -5.89
C LYS A 74 10.43 1.60 -4.86
N LEU A 75 11.41 0.81 -4.44
CA LEU A 75 12.44 1.23 -3.51
C LEU A 75 13.73 1.53 -4.29
N SER A 76 14.32 2.69 -4.04
CA SER A 76 15.69 3.01 -4.47
C SER A 76 16.64 2.76 -3.31
N LEU A 77 17.63 1.89 -3.51
CA LEU A 77 18.57 1.46 -2.48
C LEU A 77 20.00 1.80 -2.88
N VAL A 78 20.76 2.38 -1.96
CA VAL A 78 22.19 2.68 -2.14
C VAL A 78 23.01 1.73 -1.26
N PRO A 79 23.81 0.82 -1.84
CA PRO A 79 24.66 -0.08 -1.06
C PRO A 79 25.68 0.69 -0.22
N LEU A 80 25.80 0.33 1.06
CA LEU A 80 26.78 0.89 1.98
C LEU A 80 28.05 0.02 2.00
N ARG A 81 29.21 0.64 2.22
CA ARG A 81 30.49 -0.09 2.35
C ARG A 81 30.67 -0.54 3.81
N ASN A 82 31.29 -1.70 4.04
CA ASN A 82 31.52 -2.27 5.39
C ASN A 82 32.18 -1.30 6.40
N SER A 83 32.89 -0.26 5.94
CA SER A 83 33.52 0.74 6.81
C SER A 83 32.56 1.76 7.43
N GLU A 84 31.28 1.77 7.02
CA GLU A 84 30.24 2.69 7.52
C GLU A 84 29.37 2.03 8.61
N LEU A 85 29.79 0.85 9.08
CA LEU A 85 29.30 0.20 10.29
C LEU A 85 29.85 0.97 11.50
N GLY A 86 29.25 2.14 11.79
CA GLY A 86 29.36 2.74 13.12
C GLY A 86 28.82 1.77 14.18
N PRO A 87 29.22 1.90 15.45
CA PRO A 87 28.77 1.04 16.56
C PRO A 87 27.24 1.02 16.76
N ASP A 88 26.49 1.93 16.14
CA ASP A 88 25.02 1.94 16.10
C ASP A 88 24.42 0.94 15.07
N ALA A 89 25.12 -0.16 14.79
CA ALA A 89 24.59 -1.27 14.00
C ALA A 89 23.66 -2.19 14.82
N GLU A 90 23.44 -1.89 16.11
CA GLU A 90 22.23 -2.31 16.82
C GLU A 90 21.09 -1.43 16.35
N GLY A 91 20.40 -1.91 15.31
CA GLY A 91 19.19 -1.29 14.78
C GLY A 91 18.24 -1.00 15.92
N GLY A 92 18.14 0.28 16.28
CA GLY A 92 17.01 0.77 17.05
C GLY A 92 15.78 0.25 16.34
N ALA A 93 15.04 -0.65 16.99
CA ALA A 93 13.67 -0.95 16.66
C ALA A 93 12.94 0.37 16.82
N ASP A 94 13.01 1.18 15.76
CA ASP A 94 12.40 2.48 15.67
C ASP A 94 10.93 2.14 15.63
N VAL A 95 10.34 2.10 16.83
CA VAL A 95 8.94 1.78 17.10
C VAL A 95 8.19 2.52 16.03
N ALA A 96 7.60 1.76 15.10
CA ALA A 96 6.86 2.34 14.00
C ALA A 96 5.85 3.26 14.66
N GLU A 97 6.08 4.58 14.58
CA GLU A 97 5.10 5.55 15.03
C GLU A 97 3.82 5.10 14.38
N ALA A 98 2.81 4.81 15.20
CA ALA A 98 1.52 4.39 14.75
C ALA A 98 0.92 5.60 14.01
N SER A 99 1.34 5.80 12.77
CA SER A 99 0.68 6.67 11.81
C SER A 99 -0.78 6.29 11.90
N GLU A 100 -1.62 7.22 12.34
CA GLU A 100 -3.06 7.02 12.46
C GLU A 100 -3.55 6.52 11.10
N LYS A 101 -3.78 5.21 11.00
CA LYS A 101 -4.25 4.60 9.76
C LYS A 101 -5.65 5.16 9.55
N PRO A 102 -5.94 5.77 8.40
CA PRO A 102 -7.29 6.22 8.15
C PRO A 102 -8.24 5.04 8.23
N ALA A 103 -9.47 5.33 8.68
CA ALA A 103 -10.49 4.31 8.75
C ALA A 103 -10.69 3.70 7.36
N SER A 104 -10.47 2.38 7.26
CA SER A 104 -10.61 1.62 6.03
C SER A 104 -11.32 0.30 6.35
N PHE A 105 -12.05 -0.24 5.37
CA PHE A 105 -12.73 -1.52 5.52
C PHE A 105 -12.57 -2.34 4.24
N ALA A 106 -12.17 -3.60 4.40
CA ALA A 106 -12.09 -4.56 3.31
C ALA A 106 -13.24 -5.55 3.42
N LYS A 107 -13.93 -5.79 2.31
CA LYS A 107 -15.00 -6.79 2.21
C LYS A 107 -14.73 -7.73 1.05
N THR A 108 -14.70 -9.02 1.32
CA THR A 108 -14.77 -10.04 0.25
C THR A 108 -16.14 -9.98 -0.40
N LEU A 109 -16.17 -9.72 -1.71
CA LEU A 109 -17.42 -9.64 -2.47
C LEU A 109 -18.09 -11.01 -2.50
N MET A 110 -19.36 -11.06 -2.09
CA MET A 110 -20.17 -12.27 -2.18
C MET A 110 -20.94 -12.30 -3.51
N LYS A 111 -21.42 -13.47 -3.90
CA LYS A 111 -22.24 -13.64 -5.12
C LYS A 111 -23.43 -12.67 -5.17
N SER A 112 -24.04 -12.37 -4.03
CA SER A 112 -25.15 -11.42 -3.90
C SER A 112 -24.75 -9.98 -4.23
N ASP A 113 -23.51 -9.56 -3.94
CA ASP A 113 -23.02 -8.22 -4.28
C ASP A 113 -22.83 -8.05 -5.80
N ALA A 114 -22.45 -9.13 -6.50
CA ALA A 114 -22.20 -9.10 -7.94
C ALA A 114 -23.48 -9.33 -8.79
N ASN A 115 -24.46 -10.10 -8.29
CA ASN A 115 -25.61 -10.55 -9.10
C ASN A 115 -26.94 -9.85 -8.81
N ASN A 116 -27.04 -8.99 -7.78
CA ASN A 116 -28.28 -8.28 -7.43
C ASN A 116 -28.43 -6.93 -8.15
N GLY A 117 -28.23 -6.90 -9.46
CA GLY A 117 -28.35 -5.65 -10.24
C GLY A 117 -27.37 -4.56 -9.82
N GLY A 118 -26.16 -4.95 -9.37
CA GLY A 118 -25.07 -4.03 -9.05
C GLY A 118 -25.11 -3.41 -7.64
N ARG A 119 -25.86 -3.98 -6.70
CA ARG A 119 -25.93 -3.48 -5.32
C ARG A 119 -24.88 -4.10 -4.41
N PHE A 120 -24.17 -3.26 -3.66
CA PHE A 120 -23.19 -3.67 -2.66
C PHE A 120 -23.74 -3.47 -1.24
N SER A 121 -23.69 -4.51 -0.40
CA SER A 121 -24.18 -4.43 0.98
C SER A 121 -23.06 -4.09 1.96
N VAL A 122 -23.22 -3.04 2.76
CA VAL A 122 -22.23 -2.63 3.77
C VAL A 122 -22.83 -2.84 5.17
N SER A 123 -22.03 -3.33 6.13
CA SER A 123 -22.50 -3.41 7.51
C SER A 123 -22.74 -2.01 8.07
N ARG A 124 -23.68 -1.86 9.01
CA ARG A 124 -23.99 -0.56 9.61
C ARG A 124 -22.76 0.11 10.22
N TYR A 125 -21.96 -0.64 10.98
CA TYR A 125 -20.74 -0.14 11.62
C TYR A 125 -19.75 0.41 10.58
N CYS A 126 -19.53 -0.31 9.48
CA CYS A 126 -18.65 0.14 8.41
C CYS A 126 -19.19 1.40 7.72
N ALA A 127 -20.50 1.46 7.48
CA ALA A 127 -21.11 2.61 6.82
C ALA A 127 -20.98 3.89 7.67
N GLU A 128 -21.23 3.80 8.97
CA GLU A 128 -21.13 4.93 9.92
C GLU A 128 -19.68 5.38 10.17
N THR A 129 -18.70 4.50 9.92
CA THR A 129 -17.27 4.79 10.12
C THR A 129 -16.61 5.39 8.88
N ILE A 130 -16.97 4.93 7.68
CA ILE A 130 -16.27 5.24 6.43
C ILE A 130 -16.97 6.35 5.63
N PHE A 131 -18.30 6.38 5.61
CA PHE A 131 -19.03 7.31 4.76
C PHE A 131 -19.36 8.62 5.49
N PRO A 132 -19.58 9.72 4.75
CA PRO A 132 -20.20 10.92 5.30
C PRO A 132 -21.50 10.59 6.02
N ARG A 133 -21.82 11.37 7.07
CA ARG A 133 -23.03 11.15 7.86
C ARG A 133 -24.28 11.28 6.99
N LEU A 134 -25.12 10.25 7.04
CA LEU A 134 -26.40 10.22 6.36
C LEU A 134 -27.42 11.08 7.11
N ASP A 135 -28.24 11.84 6.37
CA ASP A 135 -29.40 12.53 6.93
C ASP A 135 -30.58 11.55 7.08
N TYR A 136 -30.83 11.14 8.32
CA TYR A 136 -31.92 10.23 8.67
C TYR A 136 -33.29 10.90 8.73
N SER A 137 -33.37 12.23 8.59
CA SER A 137 -34.66 12.94 8.52
C SER A 137 -35.28 12.92 7.12
N ALA A 138 -34.51 12.58 6.08
CA ALA A 138 -34.99 12.45 4.71
C ALA A 138 -35.75 11.13 4.45
N GLU A 139 -36.62 11.12 3.44
CA GLU A 139 -37.46 9.96 3.11
C GLU A 139 -37.42 9.62 1.59
N PRO A 140 -36.72 8.55 1.16
CA PRO A 140 -35.82 7.70 1.96
C PRO A 140 -34.48 8.39 2.29
N PRO A 141 -33.80 8.01 3.38
CA PRO A 141 -32.48 8.54 3.72
C PRO A 141 -31.43 7.99 2.76
N VAL A 142 -31.04 8.79 1.77
CA VAL A 142 -30.06 8.44 0.74
C VAL A 142 -29.07 9.57 0.54
N GLN A 143 -27.84 9.22 0.14
CA GLN A 143 -26.81 10.17 -0.25
C GLN A 143 -26.04 9.64 -1.44
N LYS A 144 -25.48 10.55 -2.24
CA LYS A 144 -24.53 10.20 -3.30
C LYS A 144 -23.12 10.25 -2.73
N VAL A 145 -22.35 9.20 -2.95
CA VAL A 145 -20.95 9.13 -2.56
C VAL A 145 -20.09 9.20 -3.82
N VAL A 146 -19.03 9.99 -3.75
CA VAL A 146 -18.04 10.08 -4.83
C VAL A 146 -16.71 9.61 -4.27
N ALA A 147 -16.09 8.64 -4.94
CA ALA A 147 -14.80 8.10 -4.56
C ALA A 147 -13.85 8.13 -5.76
N LYS A 148 -12.55 8.17 -5.49
CA LYS A 148 -11.52 7.96 -6.50
C LYS A 148 -10.87 6.60 -6.26
N ASP A 149 -10.63 5.85 -7.32
CA ASP A 149 -9.90 4.58 -7.22
C ASP A 149 -8.38 4.80 -7.24
N VAL A 150 -7.64 3.69 -7.29
CA VAL A 150 -6.17 3.69 -7.31
C VAL A 150 -5.58 4.30 -8.60
N GLN A 151 -6.34 4.38 -9.68
CA GLN A 151 -5.94 5.03 -10.93
C GLN A 151 -6.33 6.52 -10.96
N GLY A 152 -7.06 7.00 -9.95
CA GLY A 152 -7.59 8.35 -9.87
C GLY A 152 -8.92 8.55 -10.61
N GLU A 153 -9.50 7.48 -11.18
CA GLU A 153 -10.80 7.51 -11.83
C GLU A 153 -11.90 7.75 -10.78
N THR A 154 -12.88 8.58 -11.15
CA THR A 154 -13.93 9.01 -10.21
C THR A 154 -15.19 8.17 -10.37
N TRP A 155 -15.57 7.48 -9.31
CA TRP A 155 -16.75 6.64 -9.23
C TRP A 155 -17.86 7.29 -8.40
N ARG A 156 -19.11 7.10 -8.82
CA ARG A 156 -20.30 7.66 -8.16
C ARG A 156 -21.22 6.53 -7.74
N PHE A 157 -21.59 6.54 -6.46
CA PHE A 157 -22.49 5.56 -5.83
C PHE A 157 -23.69 6.27 -5.22
#